data_AF-A0AAD8MNM8-F1
#
_entry.id   AF-A0AAD8MNM8-F1
#
_cell.length_a   1.000
_cell.length_b   1.000
_cell.length_c   1.000
_cell.angle_alpha   90.00
_cell.angle_beta   90.00
_cell.angle_gamma   90.00
#
_symmetry.space_group_name_H-M   'P 1'
#
loop_
_entity.id
_entity.type
_entity.pdbx_description
1 polymer ?
#
loop_
_entity_poly.entity_id
_entity_poly.type
_entity_poly.pdbx_seq_one_letter_code
_entity_poly.pdbx_strand_id
1 'polypeptide(L)'
;MLTAPDKDNQPLFAAKDINNFYFENGPKIFTQHSASAAGPMYDGKYLRMIIKELLGNITMNQTLTDVVIPTFDIKLLQPIMFTTSDAKAKSSKNALLADVCVATSAAPTGFPAHYFETKDEDGKTHSFNLIDGGVAATNPTQVAITLIFNEILKGNFKFVDIKPMDTTKILVVSLGAENKWCANLVRVSKFSIEYIVTSANRVEKYQDKSN
;
A
#
# COMPACT_ATOMS: atom_id res chain seq x y z
N MET A 1 5.73 5.01 -0.32
CA MET A 1 6.80 5.96 0.04
C MET A 1 8.18 5.32 -0.04
N LEU A 2 8.52 4.24 0.69
CA LEU A 2 9.86 3.62 0.62
C LEU A 2 10.03 2.75 -0.64
N THR A 3 8.93 2.33 -1.26
CA THR A 3 8.96 1.53 -2.50
C THR A 3 8.71 2.34 -3.77
N ALA A 4 8.37 3.63 -3.63
CA ALA A 4 8.17 4.52 -4.77
C ALA A 4 9.53 5.04 -5.26
N PRO A 5 9.84 4.97 -6.57
CA PRO A 5 11.08 5.51 -7.10
C PRO A 5 11.06 7.04 -7.14
N ASP A 6 12.19 7.66 -6.84
CA ASP A 6 12.49 9.03 -7.22
C ASP A 6 13.04 9.12 -8.66
N LYS A 7 13.59 10.28 -9.03
CA LYS A 7 14.14 10.53 -10.37
C LYS A 7 15.40 9.71 -10.67
N ASP A 8 16.12 9.29 -9.63
CA ASP A 8 17.35 8.49 -9.71
C ASP A 8 17.07 7.00 -9.46
N ASN A 9 15.79 6.60 -9.47
CA ASN A 9 15.31 5.25 -9.22
C ASN A 9 15.75 4.71 -7.84
N GLN A 10 15.80 5.60 -6.85
CA GLN A 10 15.99 5.29 -5.43
C GLN A 10 14.67 5.44 -4.65
N PRO A 11 14.56 4.87 -3.44
CA PRO A 11 13.41 5.10 -2.56
C PRO A 11 13.16 6.59 -2.33
N LEU A 12 11.93 7.04 -2.58
CA LEU A 12 11.52 8.44 -2.36
C LEU A 12 11.73 8.90 -0.91
N PHE A 13 11.65 7.97 0.05
CA PHE A 13 11.88 8.23 1.47
C PHE A 13 12.82 7.17 2.06
N ALA A 14 13.70 7.59 2.97
CA ALA A 14 14.33 6.66 3.89
C ALA A 14 13.40 6.35 5.06
N ALA A 15 13.55 5.17 5.66
CA ALA A 15 12.68 4.73 6.76
C ALA A 15 12.70 5.70 7.96
N LYS A 16 13.84 6.33 8.26
CA LYS A 16 14.00 7.32 9.34
C LYS A 16 13.14 8.58 9.15
N ASP A 17 12.81 8.93 7.91
CA ASP A 17 12.12 10.18 7.58
C ASP A 17 10.59 10.04 7.66
N ILE A 18 10.09 8.81 7.75
CA ILE A 18 8.65 8.51 7.88
C ILE A 18 8.06 9.14 9.15
N ASN A 19 8.80 9.16 10.25
CA ASN A 19 8.34 9.80 11.48
C ASN A 19 8.14 11.30 11.30
N ASN A 20 9.10 11.97 10.64
CA ASN A 20 9.01 13.41 10.37
C ASN A 20 7.82 13.72 9.48
N PHE A 21 7.58 12.89 8.45
CA PHE A 21 6.40 13.00 7.61
C PHE A 21 5.10 13.00 8.44
N TYR A 22 4.95 12.09 9.40
CA TYR A 22 3.76 12.05 10.26
C TYR A 22 3.68 13.24 11.22
N PHE A 23 4.79 13.69 11.80
CA PHE A 23 4.78 14.86 12.67
C PHE A 23 4.34 16.13 11.93
N GLU A 24 4.78 16.30 10.69
CA GLU A 24 4.48 17.49 9.88
C GLU A 24 3.09 17.45 9.22
N ASN A 25 2.65 16.27 8.77
CA ASN A 25 1.45 16.12 7.96
C ASN A 25 0.27 15.55 8.75
N GLY A 26 0.51 14.76 9.80
CA GLY A 26 -0.52 14.12 10.61
C GLY A 26 -1.60 15.07 11.12
N PRO A 27 -1.25 16.20 11.78
CA PRO A 27 -2.25 17.16 12.25
C PRO A 27 -3.13 17.75 11.14
N LYS A 28 -2.58 17.92 9.93
CA LYS A 28 -3.29 18.46 8.76
C LYS A 28 -4.16 17.40 8.09
N ILE A 29 -3.69 16.15 8.05
CA ILE A 29 -4.46 14.98 7.60
C ILE A 29 -5.67 14.76 8.52
N PHE A 30 -5.49 14.90 9.84
CA PHE A 30 -6.50 14.65 10.86
C PHE A 30 -7.13 15.91 11.44
N THR A 31 -7.24 16.96 10.63
CA THR A 31 -7.97 18.16 11.03
C THR A 31 -9.47 17.87 11.02
N GLN A 32 -10.10 17.93 12.19
CA GLN A 32 -11.56 17.87 12.31
C GLN A 32 -12.14 19.24 11.98
N HIS A 33 -13.02 19.30 10.98
CA HIS A 33 -13.87 20.47 10.78
C HIS A 33 -15.15 20.27 11.57
N SER A 34 -15.47 21.21 12.48
CA SER A 34 -16.56 21.15 13.46
C SER A 34 -17.99 21.12 12.87
N ALA A 35 -18.16 20.73 11.60
CA ALA A 35 -19.38 20.93 10.81
C ALA A 35 -19.87 19.69 10.03
N SER A 36 -19.43 18.47 10.36
CA SER A 36 -20.02 17.26 9.76
C SER A 36 -20.95 16.56 10.75
N ALA A 37 -22.23 16.96 10.78
CA ALA A 37 -23.29 16.18 11.41
C ALA A 37 -23.69 14.96 10.55
N ALA A 38 -23.22 14.90 9.30
CA ALA A 38 -23.41 13.79 8.36
C ALA A 38 -22.16 13.66 7.47
N GLY A 39 -21.41 12.56 7.61
CA GLY A 39 -20.20 12.30 6.81
C GLY A 39 -19.04 11.69 7.60
N PRO A 40 -17.91 11.39 6.94
CA PRO A 40 -16.69 10.94 7.60
C PRO A 40 -16.08 12.04 8.50
N MET A 41 -15.38 11.64 9.56
CA MET A 41 -14.73 12.55 10.52
C MET A 41 -13.75 13.53 9.87
N TYR A 42 -13.07 13.10 8.81
CA TYR A 42 -12.09 13.88 8.07
C TYR A 42 -12.52 13.97 6.61
N ASP A 43 -12.34 15.13 5.97
CA ASP A 43 -12.76 15.33 4.57
C ASP A 43 -11.83 14.65 3.56
N GLY A 44 -10.64 14.22 3.99
CA GLY A 44 -9.64 13.54 3.18
C GLY A 44 -9.00 14.41 2.09
N LYS A 45 -9.27 15.73 2.03
CA LYS A 45 -8.72 16.61 0.99
C LYS A 45 -7.21 16.75 1.13
N TYR A 46 -6.74 17.04 2.35
CA TYR A 46 -5.30 17.18 2.61
C TYR A 46 -4.54 15.87 2.35
N LEU A 47 -5.10 14.73 2.78
CA LEU A 47 -4.55 13.40 2.51
C LEU A 47 -4.36 13.17 1.00
N ARG A 48 -5.40 13.42 0.20
CA ARG A 48 -5.35 13.24 -1.26
C ARG A 48 -4.33 14.15 -1.91
N MET A 49 -4.28 15.41 -1.47
CA MET A 49 -3.33 16.40 -1.97
C MET A 49 -1.89 15.96 -1.69
N ILE A 50 -1.54 15.67 -0.43
CA ILE A 50 -0.15 15.37 -0.07
C ILE A 50 0.33 14.06 -0.70
N ILE A 51 -0.52 13.03 -0.76
CA ILE A 51 -0.17 11.76 -1.40
C ILE A 51 0.03 11.93 -2.91
N LYS A 52 -0.80 12.73 -3.57
CA LYS A 52 -0.65 13.04 -4.99
C LYS A 52 0.59 13.89 -5.28
N GLU A 53 0.91 14.83 -4.41
CA GLU A 53 2.13 15.64 -4.51
C GLU A 53 3.39 14.79 -4.38
N LEU A 54 3.41 13.86 -3.41
CA LEU A 54 4.55 12.99 -3.18
C LEU A 54 4.75 11.93 -4.27
N LEU A 55 3.67 11.26 -4.69
CA LEU A 55 3.75 10.10 -5.58
C LEU A 55 3.54 10.46 -7.06
N GLY A 56 3.05 11.66 -7.35
CA GLY A 56 2.83 12.15 -8.71
C GLY A 56 2.04 11.16 -9.56
N ASN A 57 2.62 10.80 -10.70
CA ASN A 57 2.03 9.88 -11.67
C ASN A 57 2.64 8.46 -11.62
N ILE A 58 3.30 8.10 -10.52
CA ILE A 58 3.89 6.77 -10.35
C ILE A 58 2.77 5.72 -10.33
N THR A 59 2.92 4.67 -11.13
CA THR A 59 1.99 3.53 -11.18
C THR A 59 2.50 2.32 -10.40
N MET A 60 1.61 1.39 -10.05
CA MET A 60 1.96 0.19 -9.28
C MET A 60 3.12 -0.62 -9.87
N ASN A 61 3.22 -0.74 -11.20
CA ASN A 61 4.29 -1.49 -11.86
C ASN A 61 5.68 -0.82 -11.77
N GLN A 62 5.76 0.47 -11.39
CA GLN A 62 6.99 1.24 -11.24
C GLN A 62 7.60 1.13 -9.83
N THR A 63 6.96 0.41 -8.92
CA THR A 63 7.50 0.18 -7.57
C THR A 63 8.85 -0.56 -7.61
N LEU A 64 9.78 -0.15 -6.75
CA LEU A 64 11.17 -0.65 -6.70
C LEU A 64 11.27 -2.12 -6.27
N THR A 65 10.28 -2.56 -5.49
CA THR A 65 10.12 -3.94 -5.02
C THR A 65 8.67 -4.36 -5.16
N ASP A 66 8.41 -5.66 -5.11
CA ASP A 66 7.05 -6.16 -5.12
C ASP A 66 6.30 -5.72 -3.86
N VAL A 67 5.16 -5.07 -4.05
CA VAL A 67 4.27 -4.63 -2.98
C VAL A 67 2.92 -5.31 -3.09
N VAL A 68 2.24 -5.42 -1.95
CA VAL A 68 0.86 -5.88 -1.84
C VAL A 68 0.09 -4.87 -0.99
N ILE A 69 -0.89 -4.21 -1.59
CA ILE A 69 -1.70 -3.20 -0.92
C ILE A 69 -3.16 -3.66 -0.92
N PRO A 70 -3.72 -4.05 0.25
CA PRO A 70 -5.11 -4.43 0.35
C PRO A 70 -6.04 -3.22 0.28
N THR A 71 -7.19 -3.40 -0.34
CA THR A 71 -8.33 -2.47 -0.38
C THR A 71 -9.63 -3.27 -0.39
N PHE A 72 -10.77 -2.63 -0.18
CA PHE A 72 -12.07 -3.29 -0.29
C PHE A 72 -13.00 -2.49 -1.22
N ASP A 73 -13.56 -3.14 -2.24
CA ASP A 73 -14.48 -2.50 -3.17
C ASP A 73 -15.92 -2.59 -2.64
N ILE A 74 -16.53 -1.44 -2.34
CA ILE A 74 -17.87 -1.37 -1.75
C ILE A 74 -18.99 -1.57 -2.78
N LYS A 75 -18.71 -1.41 -4.07
CA LYS A 75 -19.67 -1.64 -5.14
C LYS A 75 -19.76 -3.13 -5.48
N LEU A 76 -18.61 -3.80 -5.52
CA LEU A 76 -18.50 -5.24 -5.78
C LEU A 76 -18.54 -6.10 -4.51
N LEU A 77 -18.47 -5.49 -3.33
CA LEU A 77 -18.46 -6.13 -2.02
C LEU A 77 -17.36 -7.21 -1.87
N GLN A 78 -16.16 -6.91 -2.36
CA GLN A 78 -15.04 -7.85 -2.34
C GLN A 78 -13.70 -7.17 -2.06
N PRO A 79 -12.73 -7.89 -1.47
CA PRO A 79 -11.36 -7.39 -1.32
C PRO A 79 -10.69 -7.25 -2.68
N ILE A 80 -9.91 -6.18 -2.86
CA ILE A 80 -9.06 -5.97 -4.03
C ILE A 80 -7.62 -5.81 -3.54
N MET A 81 -6.74 -6.72 -3.97
CA MET A 81 -5.30 -6.63 -3.73
C MET A 81 -4.64 -5.94 -4.93
N PHE A 82 -3.98 -4.81 -4.69
CA PHE A 82 -3.09 -4.21 -5.69
C PHE A 82 -1.69 -4.76 -5.47
N THR A 83 -1.16 -5.43 -6.49
CA THR A 83 0.18 -6.03 -6.44
C THR A 83 1.04 -5.55 -7.59
N THR A 84 2.36 -5.43 -7.36
CA THR A 84 3.30 -5.10 -8.44
C THR A 84 3.26 -6.14 -9.56
N SER A 85 3.15 -7.43 -9.21
CA SER A 85 3.07 -8.53 -10.18
C SER A 85 1.83 -8.43 -11.06
N ASP A 86 0.66 -8.18 -10.47
CA ASP A 86 -0.59 -8.02 -11.25
C ASP A 86 -0.54 -6.76 -12.12
N ALA A 87 0.05 -5.67 -11.61
CA ALA A 87 0.21 -4.43 -12.38
C ALA A 87 1.17 -4.58 -13.57
N LYS A 88 2.20 -5.42 -13.45
CA LYS A 88 3.09 -5.79 -14.57
C LYS A 88 2.40 -6.71 -15.57
N ALA A 89 1.48 -7.55 -15.12
CA ALA A 89 0.79 -8.53 -15.97
C ALA A 89 -0.50 -8.00 -16.63
N LYS A 90 -1.18 -7.02 -16.02
CA LYS A 90 -2.48 -6.49 -16.48
C LYS A 90 -2.53 -4.97 -16.34
N SER A 91 -2.68 -4.28 -17.45
CA SER A 91 -2.81 -2.81 -17.49
C SER A 91 -3.97 -2.27 -16.63
N SER A 92 -5.10 -2.99 -16.56
CA SER A 92 -6.24 -2.62 -15.70
C SER A 92 -5.93 -2.67 -14.19
N LYS A 93 -4.86 -3.35 -13.79
CA LYS A 93 -4.36 -3.39 -12.40
C LYS A 93 -3.21 -2.42 -12.17
N ASN A 94 -2.70 -1.76 -13.21
CA ASN A 94 -1.63 -0.77 -13.11
C ASN A 94 -2.19 0.63 -12.76
N ALA A 95 -2.82 0.73 -11.60
CA ALA A 95 -3.35 1.99 -11.07
C ALA A 95 -2.22 2.96 -10.65
N LEU A 96 -2.56 4.25 -10.50
CA LEU A 96 -1.70 5.21 -9.84
C LEU A 96 -1.47 4.78 -8.39
N LEU A 97 -0.22 4.78 -7.95
CA LEU A 97 0.15 4.43 -6.59
C LEU A 97 -0.51 5.39 -5.59
N ALA A 98 -0.66 6.66 -5.96
CA ALA A 98 -1.40 7.66 -5.18
C ALA A 98 -2.85 7.25 -4.90
N ASP A 99 -3.59 6.81 -5.91
CA ASP A 99 -5.00 6.40 -5.77
C ASP A 99 -5.12 5.15 -4.88
N VAL A 100 -4.21 4.19 -5.07
CA VAL A 100 -4.15 2.97 -4.24
C VAL A 100 -3.82 3.30 -2.78
N CYS A 101 -2.89 4.23 -2.53
CA CYS A 101 -2.54 4.69 -1.18
C CYS A 101 -3.71 5.44 -0.51
N VAL A 102 -4.44 6.29 -1.24
CA VAL A 102 -5.62 6.97 -0.69
C VAL A 102 -6.71 5.94 -0.38
N ALA A 103 -6.96 4.99 -1.30
CA ALA A 103 -7.96 3.94 -1.12
C ALA A 103 -7.70 3.08 0.11
N THR A 104 -6.48 2.57 0.28
CA THR A 104 -6.14 1.68 1.41
C THR A 104 -6.22 2.39 2.77
N SER A 105 -6.10 3.71 2.80
CA SER A 105 -6.24 4.54 4.01
C SER A 105 -7.65 5.08 4.25
N ALA A 106 -8.60 4.83 3.35
CA ALA A 106 -9.95 5.39 3.42
C ALA A 106 -10.85 4.65 4.44
N ALA A 107 -10.52 4.79 5.74
CA ALA A 107 -11.18 4.08 6.84
C ALA A 107 -12.67 4.46 6.92
N PRO A 108 -13.60 3.48 7.02
CA PRO A 108 -15.01 3.78 7.26
C PRO A 108 -15.18 4.67 8.48
N THR A 109 -16.09 5.65 8.37
CA THR A 109 -16.34 6.74 9.34
C THR A 109 -15.17 7.71 9.55
N GLY A 110 -13.94 7.38 9.13
CA GLY A 110 -12.76 8.24 9.20
C GLY A 110 -12.64 9.12 7.96
N PHE A 111 -12.56 8.50 6.77
CA PHE A 111 -12.34 9.17 5.49
C PHE A 111 -13.41 8.80 4.46
N PRO A 112 -13.64 9.65 3.44
CA PRO A 112 -14.50 9.29 2.32
C PRO A 112 -13.89 8.18 1.48
N ALA A 113 -14.74 7.29 0.93
CA ALA A 113 -14.35 6.30 -0.05
C ALA A 113 -13.61 6.93 -1.24
N HIS A 114 -12.75 6.16 -1.88
CA HIS A 114 -11.93 6.62 -3.00
C HIS A 114 -12.39 5.98 -4.31
N TYR A 115 -12.66 6.82 -5.30
CA TYR A 115 -13.06 6.41 -6.64
C TYR A 115 -11.97 6.77 -7.64
N PHE A 116 -11.62 5.83 -8.50
CA PHE A 116 -10.80 6.06 -9.67
C PHE A 116 -11.08 5.01 -10.75
N GLU A 117 -10.51 5.23 -11.92
CA GLU A 117 -10.65 4.34 -13.07
C GLU A 117 -9.28 3.98 -13.65
N THR A 118 -9.17 2.77 -14.17
CA THR A 118 -8.06 2.35 -15.04
C THR A 118 -8.61 1.91 -16.39
N LYS A 119 -7.72 1.71 -17.37
CA LYS A 119 -8.06 1.12 -18.66
C LYS A 119 -7.30 -0.17 -18.86
N ASP A 120 -7.94 -1.15 -19.48
CA ASP A 120 -7.26 -2.35 -19.95
C ASP A 120 -6.58 -2.11 -21.32
N GLU A 121 -5.99 -3.17 -21.88
CA GLU A 121 -5.29 -3.13 -23.18
C GLU A 121 -6.25 -2.86 -24.35
N ASP A 122 -7.51 -3.27 -24.22
CA ASP A 122 -8.57 -3.04 -25.19
C ASP A 122 -9.23 -1.65 -25.02
N GLY A 123 -8.76 -0.85 -24.05
CA GLY A 123 -9.26 0.49 -23.75
C GLY A 123 -10.54 0.53 -22.92
N LYS A 124 -11.02 -0.62 -22.41
CA LYS A 124 -12.19 -0.71 -21.55
C LYS A 124 -11.89 -0.16 -20.17
N THR A 125 -12.81 0.68 -19.68
CA THR A 125 -12.73 1.28 -18.37
C THR A 125 -13.05 0.28 -17.25
N HIS A 126 -12.20 0.25 -16.24
CA HIS A 126 -12.39 -0.45 -14.98
C HIS A 126 -12.52 0.55 -13.84
N SER A 127 -13.70 0.65 -13.24
CA SER A 127 -13.97 1.55 -12.12
C SER A 127 -13.72 0.86 -10.78
N PHE A 128 -13.13 1.59 -9.83
CA PHE A 128 -12.86 1.12 -8.47
C PHE A 128 -13.57 2.01 -7.45
N ASN A 129 -14.28 1.41 -6.50
CA ASN A 129 -14.99 2.13 -5.43
C ASN A 129 -14.46 1.63 -4.09
N LEU A 130 -13.32 2.15 -3.65
CA LEU A 130 -12.51 1.51 -2.64
C LEU A 130 -12.56 2.20 -1.28
N ILE A 131 -12.43 1.38 -0.24
CA ILE A 131 -12.20 1.78 1.14
C ILE A 131 -10.99 1.05 1.73
N ASP A 132 -10.70 1.36 2.99
CA ASP A 132 -9.55 0.90 3.76
C ASP A 132 -9.29 -0.61 3.68
N GLY A 133 -8.02 -0.94 3.47
CA GLY A 133 -7.55 -2.32 3.33
C GLY A 133 -7.74 -3.16 4.58
N GLY A 134 -7.82 -2.55 5.75
CA GLY A 134 -8.11 -3.19 7.03
C GLY A 134 -9.49 -3.83 7.12
N VAL A 135 -10.45 -3.43 6.26
CA VAL A 135 -11.74 -4.14 6.10
C VAL A 135 -11.54 -5.50 5.42
N ALA A 136 -10.59 -5.58 4.48
CA ALA A 136 -10.23 -6.83 3.80
C ALA A 136 -9.24 -7.67 4.62
N ALA A 137 -8.16 -7.05 5.12
CA ALA A 137 -7.08 -7.68 5.84
C ALA A 137 -6.41 -6.68 6.80
N THR A 138 -6.69 -6.80 8.11
CA THR A 138 -6.04 -5.97 9.13
C THR A 138 -4.55 -6.34 9.33
N ASN A 139 -4.17 -7.58 9.04
CA ASN A 139 -2.77 -7.99 8.95
C ASN A 139 -2.55 -8.70 7.60
N PRO A 140 -2.02 -8.00 6.58
CA PRO A 140 -1.82 -8.57 5.25
C PRO A 140 -0.63 -9.53 5.17
N THR A 141 0.07 -9.85 6.28
CA THR A 141 1.21 -10.79 6.27
C THR A 141 0.82 -12.13 5.65
N GLN A 142 -0.32 -12.70 6.06
CA GLN A 142 -0.78 -13.97 5.51
C GLN A 142 -1.16 -13.85 4.03
N VAL A 143 -1.80 -12.75 3.64
CA VAL A 143 -2.13 -12.45 2.24
C VAL A 143 -0.86 -12.37 1.38
N ALA A 144 0.17 -11.69 1.87
CA ALA A 144 1.46 -11.56 1.17
C ALA A 144 2.13 -12.93 1.00
N ILE A 145 2.18 -13.76 2.05
CA ILE A 145 2.73 -15.13 1.96
C ILE A 145 1.97 -15.97 0.94
N THR A 146 0.63 -15.93 0.95
CA THR A 146 -0.19 -16.63 -0.05
C THR A 146 0.09 -16.15 -1.47
N LEU A 147 0.25 -14.85 -1.68
CA LEU A 147 0.59 -14.29 -2.99
C LEU A 147 1.99 -14.74 -3.45
N ILE A 148 2.96 -14.77 -2.56
CA ILE A 148 4.31 -15.30 -2.85
C ILE A 148 4.23 -16.77 -3.29
N PHE A 149 3.48 -17.61 -2.56
CA PHE A 149 3.31 -19.01 -2.96
C PHE A 149 2.60 -19.16 -4.30
N ASN A 150 1.60 -18.32 -4.60
CA ASN A 150 0.95 -18.31 -5.90
C ASN A 150 1.91 -17.93 -7.03
N GLU A 151 2.80 -16.97 -6.80
CA GLU A 151 3.83 -16.58 -7.77
C GLU A 151 4.92 -17.65 -7.95
N ILE A 152 5.27 -18.39 -6.89
CA ILE A 152 6.15 -19.57 -6.96
C ILE A 152 5.49 -20.66 -7.81
N LEU A 153 4.22 -20.94 -7.58
CA LEU A 153 3.44 -21.92 -8.35
C LEU A 153 3.33 -21.54 -9.84
N LYS A 154 3.26 -20.24 -10.15
CA LYS A 154 3.29 -19.73 -11.54
C LYS A 154 4.68 -19.83 -12.20
N GLY A 155 5.73 -20.18 -11.44
CA GLY A 155 7.09 -20.27 -11.95
C GLY A 155 7.83 -18.93 -12.09
N ASN A 156 7.32 -17.86 -11.46
CA ASN A 156 7.90 -16.52 -11.58
C ASN A 156 9.15 -16.32 -10.70
N PHE A 157 9.38 -17.19 -9.72
CA PHE A 157 10.57 -17.17 -8.87
C PHE A 157 11.66 -18.12 -9.41
N LYS A 158 12.57 -17.59 -10.24
CA LYS A 158 13.65 -18.38 -10.86
C LYS A 158 14.86 -18.69 -9.97
N PHE A 159 14.98 -18.04 -8.81
CA PHE A 159 16.22 -18.04 -8.01
C PHE A 159 16.08 -18.66 -6.63
N VAL A 160 14.98 -19.38 -6.39
CA VAL A 160 14.66 -19.89 -5.07
C VAL A 160 14.02 -21.27 -5.21
N ASP A 161 14.77 -22.33 -4.86
CA ASP A 161 14.23 -23.69 -4.66
C ASP A 161 13.36 -23.73 -3.39
N ILE A 162 12.26 -22.97 -3.39
CA ILE A 162 11.19 -23.07 -2.39
C ILE A 162 10.10 -23.93 -3.01
N LYS A 163 9.81 -25.06 -2.37
CA LYS A 163 8.60 -25.82 -2.70
C LYS A 163 7.39 -24.99 -2.24
N PRO A 164 6.25 -25.02 -2.95
CA PRO A 164 5.03 -24.40 -2.45
C PRO A 164 4.74 -24.85 -1.01
N MET A 165 4.40 -23.91 -0.13
CA MET A 165 4.21 -24.11 1.32
C MET A 165 5.48 -24.41 2.14
N ASP A 166 6.67 -24.42 1.54
CA ASP A 166 7.93 -24.47 2.28
C ASP A 166 8.26 -23.08 2.84
N THR A 167 8.03 -22.92 4.15
CA THR A 167 8.30 -21.67 4.87
C THR A 167 9.72 -21.59 5.43
N THR A 168 10.54 -22.64 5.30
CA THR A 168 11.88 -22.68 5.91
C THR A 168 12.85 -21.64 5.35
N LYS A 169 12.59 -21.17 4.13
CA LYS A 169 13.38 -20.16 3.42
C LYS A 169 12.69 -18.80 3.33
N ILE A 170 11.62 -18.58 4.10
CA ILE A 170 10.89 -17.32 4.13
C ILE A 170 11.22 -16.58 5.43
N LEU A 171 11.83 -15.41 5.31
CA LEU A 171 11.98 -14.48 6.42
C LEU A 171 10.81 -13.49 6.38
N VAL A 172 10.08 -13.38 7.49
CA VAL A 172 8.93 -12.47 7.61
C VAL A 172 9.17 -11.50 8.75
N VAL A 173 9.10 -10.20 8.43
CA VAL A 173 9.03 -9.13 9.43
C VAL A 173 7.62 -8.55 9.37
N SER A 174 6.86 -8.72 10.45
CA SER A 174 5.50 -8.20 10.57
C SER A 174 5.48 -7.12 11.65
N LEU A 175 5.16 -5.89 11.24
CA LEU A 175 5.11 -4.72 12.12
C LEU A 175 3.65 -4.33 12.34
N GLY A 176 3.23 -4.25 13.60
CA GLY A 176 1.90 -3.80 13.99
C GLY A 176 1.94 -2.44 14.68
N ALA A 177 0.90 -1.64 14.50
CA ALA A 177 0.63 -0.47 15.35
C ALA A 177 -0.23 -0.94 16.54
N GLU A 178 0.24 -0.76 17.77
CA GLU A 178 -0.44 -1.26 18.98
C GLU A 178 -1.87 -0.68 19.18
N ASN A 179 -2.74 -1.48 19.82
CA ASN A 179 -4.10 -1.12 20.21
C ASN A 179 -4.17 -0.82 21.72
N LYS A 180 -4.12 0.45 22.14
CA LYS A 180 -4.62 0.87 23.46
C LYS A 180 -5.38 2.20 23.42
N TRP A 181 -6.64 2.09 23.84
CA TRP A 181 -7.61 3.09 24.28
C TRP A 181 -7.11 4.51 24.57
N CYS A 182 -7.44 5.44 23.67
CA CYS A 182 -7.73 6.84 24.00
C CYS A 182 -8.95 7.26 23.18
N ALA A 183 -10.13 7.17 23.80
CA ALA A 183 -11.46 7.38 23.23
C ALA A 183 -11.76 8.82 22.76
N ASN A 184 -10.76 9.58 22.30
CA ASN A 184 -10.93 10.86 21.59
C ASN A 184 -9.94 11.04 20.41
N LEU A 185 -9.19 9.99 20.03
CA LEU A 185 -8.25 9.98 18.89
C LEU A 185 -8.28 8.66 18.11
N VAL A 186 -9.26 7.79 18.40
CA VAL A 186 -9.38 6.47 17.78
C VAL A 186 -9.80 6.63 16.33
N ARG A 187 -8.85 6.38 15.41
CA ARG A 187 -8.95 5.44 14.28
C ARG A 187 -8.06 5.83 13.08
N VAL A 188 -6.92 6.50 13.31
CA VAL A 188 -6.18 7.06 12.16
C VAL A 188 -4.67 6.87 12.12
N SER A 189 -4.14 5.92 12.88
CA SER A 189 -2.78 5.40 12.68
C SER A 189 -2.79 4.03 12.00
N LYS A 190 -3.65 3.83 10.99
CA LYS A 190 -3.51 2.75 10.00
C LYS A 190 -3.03 3.34 8.68
N PHE A 191 -1.90 4.01 8.71
CA PHE A 191 -1.16 4.20 7.48
C PHE A 191 -0.26 2.99 7.29
N SER A 192 -0.59 2.23 6.26
CA SER A 192 0.04 0.98 5.86
C SER A 192 1.55 1.05 6.05
N ILE A 193 2.05 0.33 7.06
CA ILE A 193 3.46 -0.01 7.14
C ILE A 193 3.72 -0.87 5.90
N GLU A 194 4.69 -0.42 5.09
CA GLU A 194 5.08 -1.11 3.87
C GLU A 194 5.61 -2.50 4.21
N TYR A 195 4.95 -3.53 3.67
CA TYR A 195 5.40 -4.90 3.81
C TYR A 195 6.45 -5.18 2.74
N ILE A 196 7.72 -5.15 3.14
CA ILE A 196 8.82 -5.64 2.33
C ILE A 196 9.06 -7.09 2.75
N VAL A 197 8.51 -8.05 1.99
CA VAL A 197 9.01 -9.43 2.04
C VAL A 197 10.10 -9.53 0.98
N THR A 198 11.35 -9.36 1.40
CA THR A 198 12.50 -9.63 0.53
C THR A 198 12.88 -11.10 0.64
N SER A 199 13.02 -11.78 -0.50
CA SER A 199 13.72 -13.06 -0.53
C SER A 199 15.20 -12.81 -0.22
N ALA A 200 15.78 -13.68 0.63
CA ALA A 200 17.10 -13.51 1.24
C ALA A 200 18.27 -13.30 0.25
N ASN A 201 18.08 -13.55 -1.04
CA ASN A 201 19.15 -13.48 -2.05
C ASN A 201 19.40 -12.08 -2.63
N ARG A 202 18.69 -11.03 -2.20
CA ARG A 202 18.89 -9.65 -2.71
C ARG A 202 19.57 -8.69 -1.75
N VAL A 203 19.85 -9.12 -0.51
CA VAL A 203 20.48 -8.29 0.54
C VAL A 203 22.00 -8.16 0.36
N GLU A 204 22.64 -9.00 -0.48
CA GLU A 204 24.10 -8.99 -0.66
C GLU A 204 24.66 -7.82 -1.49
N LYS A 205 23.83 -6.95 -2.10
CA LYS A 205 24.33 -5.84 -2.94
C LYS A 205 24.45 -4.48 -2.24
N TYR A 206 24.10 -4.38 -0.96
CA TYR A 206 24.32 -3.18 -0.15
C TYR A 206 25.36 -3.44 0.94
N GLN A 207 26.59 -3.77 0.53
CA GLN A 207 27.77 -3.61 1.38
C GLN A 207 28.68 -2.53 0.78
N ASP A 208 28.84 -1.48 1.58
CA ASP A 208 29.97 -0.56 1.70
C ASP A 208 30.71 -0.10 0.43
N LYS A 209 30.50 1.17 0.07
CA LYS A 209 31.52 2.00 -0.56
C LYS A 209 31.60 3.32 0.19
N SER A 210 32.10 3.26 1.43
CA SER A 210 32.78 4.38 2.04
C SER A 210 34.29 4.27 1.73
N ASN A 211 34.82 5.26 1.02
CA ASN A 211 36.24 5.59 0.90
C ASN A 211 36.34 7.11 1.04
#